data_AF-A0A962DLQ7-F1
#
_entry.id   AF-A0A962DLQ7-F1
#
_cell.length_a   1.000
_cell.length_b   1.000
_cell.length_c   1.000
_cell.angle_alpha   90.00
_cell.angle_beta   90.00
_cell.angle_gamma   90.00
#
_symmetry.space_group_name_H-M   'P 1'
#
loop_
_entity.id
_entity.type
_entity.pdbx_description
1 polymer ?
#
loop_
_entity_poly.entity_id
_entity_poly.type
_entity_poly.pdbx_seq_one_letter_code
_entity_poly.pdbx_strand_id
1 'polypeptide(L)'
;MKNAARLTGLLCALALPGVASAIPVYDTFGPLTGANFGGSGIPNDSVAISSQFYDGNNLITVAMNATQRYSNPVVTNNGAGTFYAGTGSNTGGNNESTTTGALWNWNYYIKVEGVGANPPSPILTDYDISLYYDFNPAFDNLAASTLGKIDVTAALKCYGSTASITQGSENLMFGYLASAATCPVPGPNFGTALLTPSVSFPTFNPNVTGEYNFSIRVARDGWGVENVAMDVQVVPVPAAVWLFGSALGLLGLSRRRLAAA
;
A
#
# COMPACT_ATOMS: atom_id res chain seq x y z
N MET A 1 25.01 -55.27 28.27
CA MET A 1 23.64 -55.09 27.72
C MET A 1 23.18 -53.70 28.15
N LYS A 2 23.52 -52.66 27.37
CA LYS A 2 22.67 -51.96 26.38
C LYS A 2 21.36 -51.45 26.99
N ASN A 3 21.23 -50.12 27.08
CA ASN A 3 20.03 -49.35 26.71
C ASN A 3 20.41 -47.86 26.65
N ALA A 4 20.88 -47.42 25.47
CA ALA A 4 21.07 -46.02 25.14
C ALA A 4 19.75 -45.50 24.54
N ALA A 5 19.04 -44.63 25.26
CA ALA A 5 17.87 -43.95 24.75
C ALA A 5 18.32 -42.86 23.76
N ARG A 6 18.07 -43.09 22.46
CA ARG A 6 18.23 -42.10 21.40
C ARG A 6 16.98 -41.22 21.38
N LEU A 7 17.12 -39.96 21.76
CA LEU A 7 16.09 -38.94 21.57
C LEU A 7 16.23 -38.42 20.13
N THR A 8 15.37 -38.89 19.23
CA THR A 8 15.31 -38.43 17.84
C THR A 8 14.63 -37.08 17.81
N GLY A 9 15.39 -36.02 17.48
CA GLY A 9 14.84 -34.68 17.25
C GLY A 9 13.98 -34.66 15.99
N LEU A 10 12.70 -34.33 16.13
CA LEU A 10 11.77 -34.15 15.02
C LEU A 10 11.99 -32.73 14.44
N LEU A 11 12.75 -32.63 13.35
CA LEU A 11 12.81 -31.40 12.56
C LEU A 11 11.53 -31.31 11.72
N CYS A 12 10.57 -30.51 12.15
CA CYS A 12 9.46 -30.07 11.29
C CYS A 12 10.00 -29.05 10.30
N ALA A 13 10.35 -29.49 9.10
CA ALA A 13 10.58 -28.60 7.97
C ALA A 13 9.24 -27.94 7.60
N LEU A 14 9.05 -26.69 8.01
CA LEU A 14 7.95 -25.85 7.52
C LEU A 14 8.21 -25.59 6.03
N ALA A 15 7.59 -26.39 5.18
CA ALA A 15 7.49 -26.07 3.76
C ALA A 15 6.57 -24.86 3.62
N LEU A 16 7.16 -23.67 3.50
CA LEU A 16 6.41 -22.48 3.12
C LEU A 16 6.08 -22.62 1.62
N PRO A 17 4.80 -22.66 1.22
CA PRO A 17 4.47 -22.58 -0.19
C PRO A 17 5.00 -21.25 -0.72
N GLY A 18 5.91 -21.32 -1.70
CA GLY A 18 6.29 -20.16 -2.49
C GLY A 18 5.08 -19.74 -3.31
N VAL A 19 4.30 -18.80 -2.79
CA VAL A 19 3.29 -18.10 -3.56
C VAL A 19 4.04 -17.28 -4.61
N ALA A 20 3.81 -17.61 -5.89
CA ALA A 20 4.20 -16.72 -6.97
C ALA A 20 3.40 -15.43 -6.75
N SER A 21 4.14 -14.33 -6.63
CA SER A 21 3.58 -13.02 -6.41
C SER A 21 3.73 -12.23 -7.70
N ALA A 22 2.72 -11.42 -8.01
CA ALA A 22 2.80 -10.37 -9.00
C ALA A 22 4.11 -9.59 -8.84
N ILE A 23 4.99 -9.61 -9.85
CA ILE A 23 6.32 -9.01 -9.73
C ILE A 23 6.17 -7.48 -9.61
N PRO A 24 6.60 -6.87 -8.49
CA PRO A 24 6.62 -5.42 -8.35
C PRO A 24 7.41 -4.77 -9.49
N VAL A 25 6.97 -3.60 -9.94
CA VAL A 25 7.62 -2.86 -11.02
C VAL A 25 8.08 -1.52 -10.47
N TYR A 26 9.39 -1.29 -10.45
CA TYR A 26 10.01 -0.05 -10.01
C TYR A 26 11.45 0.03 -10.52
N ASP A 27 12.03 1.23 -10.51
CA ASP A 27 13.45 1.43 -10.81
C ASP A 27 14.31 1.27 -9.55
N THR A 28 13.85 1.84 -8.44
CA THR A 28 14.55 1.80 -7.15
C THR A 28 13.59 1.51 -5.99
N PHE A 29 14.10 0.83 -4.96
CA PHE A 29 13.38 0.62 -3.70
C PHE A 29 14.18 1.23 -2.55
N GLY A 30 13.56 2.14 -1.79
CA GLY A 30 14.23 2.82 -0.68
C GLY A 30 13.55 4.11 -0.26
N PRO A 31 14.28 5.03 0.40
CA PRO A 31 13.68 6.23 0.97
C PRO A 31 13.32 7.26 -0.12
N LEU A 32 12.10 7.80 -0.06
CA LEU A 32 11.64 8.92 -0.87
C LEU A 32 11.54 10.19 -0.02
N THR A 33 12.65 10.93 0.06
CA THR A 33 12.71 12.16 0.87
C THR A 33 11.73 13.21 0.33
N GLY A 34 10.87 13.74 1.22
CA GLY A 34 9.87 14.75 0.87
C GLY A 34 8.47 14.20 0.59
N ALA A 35 8.31 12.88 0.46
CA ALA A 35 6.98 12.27 0.48
C ALA A 35 6.40 12.27 1.90
N ASN A 36 5.17 12.74 2.04
CA ASN A 36 4.37 12.69 3.26
C ASN A 36 3.05 11.91 3.07
N PHE A 37 2.74 11.50 1.84
CA PHE A 37 1.55 10.72 1.51
C PHE A 37 0.25 11.33 2.05
N GLY A 38 0.18 12.67 2.09
CA GLY A 38 -0.99 13.41 2.56
C GLY A 38 -1.18 13.43 4.08
N GLY A 39 -0.19 12.98 4.87
CA GLY A 39 -0.30 12.92 6.33
C GLY A 39 1.01 13.14 7.08
N SER A 40 0.91 13.51 8.35
CA SER A 40 2.06 13.50 9.25
C SER A 40 2.29 12.09 9.80
N GLY A 41 3.54 11.66 9.88
CA GLY A 41 3.92 10.38 10.51
C GLY A 41 3.74 9.14 9.63
N ILE A 42 3.45 9.28 8.33
CA ILE A 42 3.47 8.17 7.39
C ILE A 42 4.92 7.92 6.96
N PRO A 43 5.50 6.72 7.19
CA PRO A 43 6.87 6.40 6.82
C PRO A 43 7.13 6.49 5.31
N ASN A 44 8.32 6.96 4.94
CA ASN A 44 8.78 7.10 3.55
C ASN A 44 10.18 6.50 3.32
N ASP A 45 10.61 5.59 4.18
CA ASP A 45 11.92 4.92 4.17
C ASP A 45 11.96 3.68 3.26
N SER A 46 10.81 3.05 3.03
CA SER A 46 10.64 1.86 2.18
C SER A 46 9.59 2.14 1.10
N VAL A 47 10.02 2.64 -0.05
CA VAL A 47 9.15 3.08 -1.15
C VAL A 47 9.62 2.47 -2.48
N ALA A 48 8.69 1.91 -3.25
CA ALA A 48 8.92 1.54 -4.64
C ALA A 48 8.80 2.79 -5.51
N ILE A 49 9.85 3.14 -6.26
CA ILE A 49 9.98 4.41 -6.98
C ILE A 49 10.35 4.12 -8.43
N SER A 50 9.60 4.71 -9.36
CA SER A 50 9.99 4.81 -10.77
C SER A 50 10.11 6.28 -11.17
N SER A 51 11.16 6.61 -11.90
CA SER A 51 11.44 7.97 -12.31
C SER A 51 12.13 8.02 -13.67
N GLN A 52 11.57 8.81 -14.59
CA GLN A 52 12.18 9.00 -15.90
C GLN A 52 11.95 10.40 -16.49
N PHE A 53 12.84 10.77 -17.41
CA PHE A 53 12.66 11.94 -18.25
C PHE A 53 11.78 11.62 -19.45
N TYR A 54 10.74 12.42 -19.69
CA TYR A 54 9.83 12.21 -20.82
C TYR A 54 10.26 12.94 -22.11
N ASP A 55 10.88 14.11 -22.00
CA ASP A 55 11.27 14.97 -23.13
C ASP A 55 12.69 15.55 -22.97
N GLY A 56 13.50 14.90 -22.13
CA GLY A 56 14.84 15.35 -21.76
C GLY A 56 14.87 16.48 -20.72
N ASN A 57 13.73 17.11 -20.42
CA ASN A 57 13.65 18.23 -19.47
C ASN A 57 12.66 17.99 -18.33
N ASN A 58 11.59 17.23 -18.53
CA ASN A 58 10.59 16.96 -17.51
C ASN A 58 10.82 15.59 -16.86
N LEU A 59 11.13 15.61 -15.57
CA LEU A 59 11.25 14.43 -14.74
C LEU A 59 9.88 14.08 -14.15
N ILE A 60 9.45 12.85 -14.37
CA ILE A 60 8.25 12.28 -13.77
C ILE A 60 8.72 11.33 -12.69
N THR A 61 8.12 11.40 -11.50
CA THR A 61 8.36 10.47 -10.41
C THR A 61 7.04 9.94 -9.92
N VAL A 62 6.90 8.62 -9.94
CA VAL A 62 5.77 7.91 -9.33
C VAL A 62 6.30 6.95 -8.29
N ALA A 63 5.61 6.86 -7.17
CA ALA A 63 6.05 6.00 -6.10
C ALA A 63 4.88 5.47 -5.28
N MET A 64 5.08 4.29 -4.70
CA MET A 64 4.08 3.63 -3.85
C MET A 64 4.75 2.95 -2.66
N ASN A 65 4.03 2.93 -1.53
CA ASN A 65 4.34 2.04 -0.42
C ASN A 65 3.07 1.65 0.34
N ALA A 66 3.17 0.67 1.23
CA ALA A 66 2.11 0.34 2.17
C ALA A 66 2.59 0.56 3.61
N THR A 67 1.70 1.08 4.45
CA THR A 67 2.01 1.43 5.84
C THR A 67 0.87 1.02 6.76
N GLN A 68 1.16 0.81 8.05
CA GLN A 68 0.08 0.63 9.02
C GLN A 68 -0.80 1.88 9.09
N ARG A 69 -2.09 1.65 9.34
CA ARG A 69 -3.04 2.73 9.61
C ARG A 69 -2.92 3.11 11.08
N TYR A 70 -2.44 4.32 11.39
CA TYR A 70 -2.22 4.77 12.77
C TYR A 70 -1.31 3.82 13.57
N SER A 71 -1.70 3.43 14.78
CA SER A 71 -0.96 2.56 15.70
C SER A 71 -1.20 1.06 15.49
N ASN A 72 -1.77 0.66 14.35
CA ASN A 72 -1.96 -0.75 14.01
C ASN A 72 -0.61 -1.48 13.80
N PRO A 73 -0.61 -2.84 13.77
CA PRO A 73 0.61 -3.61 13.55
C PRO A 73 1.38 -3.13 12.33
N VAL A 74 2.70 -2.97 12.50
CA VAL A 74 3.60 -2.44 11.47
C VAL A 74 3.55 -3.29 10.21
N VAL A 75 3.37 -2.64 9.07
CA VAL A 75 3.53 -3.27 7.75
C VAL A 75 5.02 -3.48 7.50
N THR A 76 5.41 -4.69 7.11
CA THR A 76 6.80 -5.03 6.78
C THR A 76 6.95 -5.20 5.27
N ASN A 77 8.17 -5.40 4.77
CA ASN A 77 8.42 -5.63 3.33
C ASN A 77 9.63 -6.53 3.12
N ASN A 78 9.79 -7.06 1.91
CA ASN A 78 10.92 -7.90 1.51
C ASN A 78 12.13 -7.11 0.96
N GLY A 79 12.13 -5.78 1.06
CA GLY A 79 13.15 -4.92 0.46
C GLY A 79 13.06 -4.79 -1.06
N ALA A 80 11.98 -5.28 -1.67
CA ALA A 80 11.85 -5.40 -3.12
C ALA A 80 10.42 -5.17 -3.63
N GLY A 81 9.64 -4.26 -3.01
CA GLY A 81 8.33 -3.84 -3.51
C GLY A 81 7.13 -4.70 -3.09
N THR A 82 7.35 -5.80 -2.36
CA THR A 82 6.29 -6.61 -1.74
C THR A 82 6.16 -6.26 -0.26
N PHE A 83 4.96 -5.88 0.16
CA PHE A 83 4.63 -5.50 1.53
C PHE A 83 3.81 -6.59 2.22
N TYR A 84 3.97 -6.75 3.54
CA TYR A 84 3.24 -7.72 4.35
C TYR A 84 2.41 -7.02 5.42
N ALA A 85 1.10 -7.26 5.38
CA ALA A 85 0.14 -6.67 6.32
C ALA A 85 -0.69 -7.76 7.02
N GLY A 86 -1.23 -7.42 8.19
CA GLY A 86 -2.17 -8.27 8.90
C GLY A 86 -3.61 -8.10 8.42
N THR A 87 -4.43 -9.14 8.59
CA THR A 87 -5.88 -9.06 8.43
C THR A 87 -6.53 -8.23 9.54
N GLY A 88 -7.66 -7.60 9.23
CA GLY A 88 -8.56 -6.98 10.21
C GLY A 88 -8.96 -5.54 9.88
N SER A 89 -9.92 -5.03 10.66
CA SER A 89 -10.37 -3.65 10.58
C SER A 89 -9.83 -2.84 11.75
N ASN A 90 -9.32 -1.65 11.45
CA ASN A 90 -9.19 -0.58 12.42
C ASN A 90 -10.58 -0.04 12.75
N THR A 91 -11.03 -0.17 13.99
CA THR A 91 -12.31 0.42 14.46
C THR A 91 -12.09 1.67 15.33
N GLY A 92 -10.85 2.14 15.42
CA GLY A 92 -10.44 3.22 16.33
C GLY A 92 -10.24 2.74 17.76
N GLY A 93 -9.19 3.26 18.40
CA GLY A 93 -8.89 3.14 19.82
C GLY A 93 -8.81 4.49 20.55
N ASN A 94 -8.36 4.46 21.80
CA ASN A 94 -8.21 5.66 22.63
C ASN A 94 -7.07 6.54 22.07
N ASN A 95 -7.38 7.80 21.70
CA ASN A 95 -6.50 8.71 20.95
C ASN A 95 -6.19 8.29 19.49
N GLU A 96 -7.02 7.45 18.87
CA GLU A 96 -6.92 7.12 17.45
C GLU A 96 -8.14 7.62 16.66
N SER A 97 -8.05 7.56 15.33
CA SER A 97 -9.18 7.87 14.47
C SER A 97 -10.35 6.92 14.69
N THR A 98 -11.54 7.46 14.87
CA THR A 98 -12.80 6.71 14.96
C THR A 98 -13.28 6.16 13.60
N THR A 99 -12.56 6.47 12.51
CA THR A 99 -12.96 6.05 11.16
C THR A 99 -12.55 4.60 10.91
N THR A 100 -13.56 3.75 10.69
CA THR A 100 -13.36 2.35 10.32
C THR A 100 -12.58 2.21 9.01
N GLY A 101 -11.59 1.33 8.97
CA GLY A 101 -10.84 0.97 7.77
C GLY A 101 -10.07 -0.34 7.95
N ALA A 102 -9.31 -0.79 6.95
CA ALA A 102 -8.33 -1.88 7.14
C ALA A 102 -7.21 -1.46 8.12
N LEU A 103 -6.47 -2.43 8.68
CA LEU A 103 -5.31 -2.14 9.55
C LEU A 103 -4.15 -1.43 8.83
N TRP A 104 -4.16 -1.40 7.51
CA TRP A 104 -3.10 -0.85 6.66
C TRP A 104 -3.69 0.06 5.59
N ASN A 105 -2.84 0.95 5.08
CA ASN A 105 -3.12 1.82 3.96
C ASN A 105 -2.11 1.52 2.84
N TRP A 106 -2.49 1.81 1.61
CA TRP A 106 -1.58 1.92 0.48
C TRP A 106 -1.44 3.40 0.13
N ASN A 107 -0.24 3.82 -0.22
CA ASN A 107 0.09 5.21 -0.42
C ASN A 107 0.63 5.41 -1.83
N TYR A 108 0.42 6.61 -2.36
CA TYR A 108 0.93 7.00 -3.67
C TYR A 108 1.60 8.38 -3.59
N TYR A 109 2.54 8.58 -4.50
CA TYR A 109 3.22 9.83 -4.74
C TYR A 109 3.37 9.99 -6.25
N ILE A 110 2.96 11.14 -6.78
CA ILE A 110 3.10 11.47 -8.20
C ILE A 110 3.60 12.90 -8.27
N LYS A 111 4.76 13.09 -8.89
CA LYS A 111 5.36 14.40 -9.08
C LYS A 111 5.84 14.54 -10.52
N VAL A 112 5.68 15.74 -11.06
CA VAL A 112 6.29 16.17 -12.31
C VAL A 112 7.10 17.42 -12.04
N GLU A 113 8.32 17.47 -12.55
CA GLU A 113 9.18 18.64 -12.37
C GLU A 113 10.00 18.92 -13.61
N GLY A 114 10.11 20.19 -13.95
CA GLY A 114 10.95 20.67 -15.05
C GLY A 114 12.37 20.85 -14.54
N VAL A 115 13.34 20.34 -15.29
CA VAL A 115 14.76 20.39 -15.01
C VAL A 115 15.39 21.31 -16.07
N GLY A 116 15.49 22.61 -15.77
CA GLY A 116 16.01 23.62 -16.71
C GLY A 116 15.44 25.03 -16.51
N ALA A 117 15.95 26.00 -17.28
CA ALA A 117 15.67 27.44 -17.10
C ALA A 117 14.43 27.98 -17.83
N ASN A 118 13.77 27.20 -18.70
CA ASN A 118 12.54 27.57 -19.42
C ASN A 118 12.08 26.33 -20.23
N PRO A 119 10.93 25.73 -19.91
CA PRO A 119 9.61 26.27 -20.29
C PRO A 119 8.65 26.29 -19.06
N PRO A 120 7.30 26.44 -19.16
CA PRO A 120 6.49 26.49 -17.94
C PRO A 120 6.66 25.19 -17.13
N SER A 121 6.65 25.31 -15.80
CA SER A 121 6.76 24.16 -14.91
C SER A 121 5.68 23.13 -15.29
N PRO A 122 6.04 21.87 -15.55
CA PRO A 122 5.05 20.86 -15.93
C PRO A 122 4.04 20.72 -14.79
N ILE A 123 2.79 20.50 -15.17
CA ILE A 123 1.70 20.22 -14.22
C ILE A 123 1.14 18.84 -14.50
N LEU A 124 0.54 18.23 -13.48
CA LEU A 124 0.06 16.86 -13.56
C LEU A 124 -1.02 16.67 -14.64
N THR A 125 -1.78 17.71 -14.96
CA THR A 125 -2.83 17.66 -15.99
C THR A 125 -2.29 17.61 -17.43
N ASP A 126 -0.98 17.78 -17.63
CA ASP A 126 -0.30 17.61 -18.93
C ASP A 126 -0.11 16.13 -19.30
N TYR A 127 -0.38 15.22 -18.36
CA TYR A 127 -0.22 13.77 -18.49
C TYR A 127 -1.55 13.06 -18.26
N ASP A 128 -1.65 11.82 -18.75
CA ASP A 128 -2.74 10.89 -18.48
C ASP A 128 -2.30 9.94 -17.35
N ILE A 129 -2.76 10.22 -16.12
CA ILE A 129 -2.32 9.55 -14.91
C ILE A 129 -3.49 8.71 -14.38
N SER A 130 -3.23 7.41 -14.25
CA SER A 130 -4.18 6.43 -13.72
C SER A 130 -3.57 5.70 -12.55
N LEU A 131 -4.36 5.55 -11.48
CA LEU A 131 -3.99 4.76 -10.32
C LEU A 131 -4.91 3.55 -10.26
N TYR A 132 -4.33 2.36 -10.15
CA TYR A 132 -5.03 1.10 -10.06
C TYR A 132 -4.92 0.48 -8.67
N TYR A 133 -6.02 -0.15 -8.23
CA TYR A 133 -6.11 -0.84 -6.95
C TYR A 133 -6.92 -2.14 -7.07
N ASP A 134 -6.60 -3.13 -6.25
CA ASP A 134 -7.27 -4.43 -6.25
C ASP A 134 -8.17 -4.61 -5.01
N PHE A 135 -9.37 -5.17 -5.21
CA PHE A 135 -10.24 -5.64 -4.13
C PHE A 135 -10.28 -7.17 -4.03
N ASN A 136 -9.76 -7.87 -5.04
CA ASN A 136 -9.73 -9.32 -5.11
C ASN A 136 -8.40 -9.83 -4.52
N PRO A 137 -8.44 -10.65 -3.45
CA PRO A 137 -7.24 -11.19 -2.81
C PRO A 137 -6.56 -12.32 -3.61
N ALA A 138 -7.07 -12.67 -4.79
CA ALA A 138 -6.49 -13.72 -5.62
C ALA A 138 -5.11 -13.33 -6.13
N PHE A 139 -4.15 -14.22 -5.94
CA PHE A 139 -2.80 -14.09 -6.50
C PHE A 139 -2.84 -13.95 -8.03
N ASP A 140 -1.88 -13.18 -8.55
CA ASP A 140 -1.65 -12.99 -9.99
C ASP A 140 -2.83 -12.34 -10.75
N ASN A 141 -3.69 -11.59 -10.05
CA ASN A 141 -4.83 -10.87 -10.65
C ASN A 141 -4.46 -9.48 -11.21
N LEU A 142 -3.34 -9.37 -11.94
CA LEU A 142 -2.80 -8.10 -12.43
C LEU A 142 -3.46 -7.54 -13.70
N ALA A 143 -4.47 -8.21 -14.25
CA ALA A 143 -5.12 -7.73 -15.47
C ALA A 143 -5.78 -6.36 -15.21
N ALA A 144 -5.35 -5.31 -15.90
CA ALA A 144 -5.89 -3.97 -15.67
C ALA A 144 -7.43 -3.87 -15.80
N SER A 145 -8.06 -4.80 -16.53
CA SER A 145 -9.51 -4.92 -16.66
C SER A 145 -10.21 -5.43 -15.39
N THR A 146 -9.49 -6.03 -14.45
CA THR A 146 -10.01 -6.57 -13.18
C THR A 146 -9.73 -5.65 -11.99
N LEU A 147 -8.96 -4.57 -12.18
CA LEU A 147 -8.59 -3.61 -11.14
C LEU A 147 -9.53 -2.40 -11.11
N GLY A 148 -9.71 -1.85 -9.91
CA GLY A 148 -10.23 -0.50 -9.71
C GLY A 148 -9.31 0.53 -10.35
N LYS A 149 -9.86 1.62 -10.88
CA LYS A 149 -9.09 2.69 -11.52
C LYS A 149 -9.59 4.06 -11.04
N ILE A 150 -8.67 4.83 -10.47
CA ILE A 150 -8.74 6.28 -10.21
C ILE A 150 -8.12 6.99 -11.42
N ASP A 151 -8.92 7.77 -12.15
CA ASP A 151 -8.39 8.70 -13.16
C ASP A 151 -7.95 10.01 -12.50
N VAL A 152 -6.66 10.08 -12.17
CA VAL A 152 -6.07 11.21 -11.43
C VAL A 152 -6.10 12.47 -12.29
N THR A 153 -5.83 12.36 -13.59
CA THR A 153 -5.87 13.49 -14.52
C THR A 153 -7.27 14.07 -14.65
N ALA A 154 -8.30 13.23 -14.81
CA ALA A 154 -9.68 13.70 -14.85
C ALA A 154 -10.08 14.39 -13.53
N ALA A 155 -9.66 13.85 -12.39
CA ALA A 155 -9.90 14.46 -11.08
C ALA A 155 -9.28 15.87 -11.00
N LEU A 156 -7.98 15.98 -11.33
CA LEU A 156 -7.25 17.26 -11.31
C LEU A 156 -7.86 18.29 -12.27
N LYS A 157 -8.25 17.86 -13.48
CA LYS A 157 -8.93 18.72 -14.46
C LYS A 157 -10.28 19.22 -13.94
N CYS A 158 -11.05 18.38 -13.26
CA CYS A 158 -12.32 18.79 -12.67
C CYS A 158 -12.16 19.94 -11.65
N TYR A 159 -11.07 19.94 -10.88
CA TYR A 159 -10.76 21.02 -9.92
C TYR A 159 -10.00 22.21 -10.52
N GLY A 160 -9.67 22.18 -11.82
CA GLY A 160 -8.79 23.20 -12.42
C GLY A 160 -7.41 23.27 -11.75
N SER A 161 -6.90 22.13 -11.26
CA SER A 161 -5.64 22.07 -10.54
C SER A 161 -4.45 22.34 -11.45
N THR A 162 -3.50 23.15 -10.98
CA THR A 162 -2.19 23.38 -11.59
C THR A 162 -1.06 22.74 -10.78
N ALA A 163 -1.39 21.72 -9.96
CA ALA A 163 -0.41 21.05 -9.12
C ALA A 163 0.62 20.29 -9.95
N SER A 164 1.88 20.35 -9.52
CA SER A 164 2.99 19.54 -10.02
C SER A 164 3.24 18.29 -9.15
N ILE A 165 2.53 18.17 -8.02
CA ILE A 165 2.63 17.05 -7.09
C ILE A 165 1.25 16.70 -6.54
N THR A 166 0.99 15.40 -6.42
CA THR A 166 -0.13 14.84 -5.67
C THR A 166 0.34 13.59 -4.94
N GLN A 167 -0.12 13.41 -3.71
CA GLN A 167 0.27 12.28 -2.87
C GLN A 167 -0.80 12.04 -1.81
N GLY A 168 -0.94 10.80 -1.37
CA GLY A 168 -2.02 10.42 -0.46
C GLY A 168 -1.88 9.00 0.07
N SER A 169 -2.76 8.69 1.01
CA SER A 169 -2.78 7.44 1.77
C SER A 169 -4.21 6.92 1.83
N GLU A 170 -4.44 5.83 1.11
CA GLU A 170 -5.76 5.28 0.88
C GLU A 170 -5.99 3.96 1.60
N ASN A 171 -7.26 3.69 1.87
CA ASN A 171 -7.71 2.47 2.51
C ASN A 171 -8.77 1.81 1.63
N LEU A 172 -8.66 0.50 1.38
CA LEU A 172 -9.60 -0.22 0.52
C LEU A 172 -11.04 -0.25 1.07
N MET A 173 -11.25 0.08 2.35
CA MET A 173 -12.59 0.26 2.92
C MET A 173 -13.19 1.66 2.68
N PHE A 174 -12.47 2.59 2.05
CA PHE A 174 -13.03 3.89 1.71
C PHE A 174 -14.14 3.70 0.67
N GLY A 175 -15.38 4.01 1.09
CA GLY A 175 -16.56 3.72 0.28
C GLY A 175 -16.56 4.37 -1.09
N TYR A 176 -15.84 5.49 -1.24
CA TYR A 176 -15.70 6.13 -2.54
C TYR A 176 -14.97 5.23 -3.55
N LEU A 177 -14.05 4.35 -3.15
CA LEU A 177 -13.37 3.40 -4.04
C LEU A 177 -14.31 2.33 -4.62
N ALA A 178 -15.49 2.16 -4.02
CA ALA A 178 -16.50 1.21 -4.48
C ALA A 178 -17.64 1.86 -5.27
N SER A 179 -17.71 3.20 -5.33
CA SER A 179 -18.78 3.93 -6.01
C SER A 179 -18.25 4.77 -7.16
N ALA A 180 -18.87 4.65 -8.34
CA ALA A 180 -18.55 5.55 -9.45
C ALA A 180 -18.87 6.99 -9.04
N ALA A 181 -17.93 7.91 -9.28
CA ALA A 181 -18.08 9.31 -8.95
C ALA A 181 -17.83 10.12 -10.22
N THR A 182 -18.77 11.00 -10.59
CA THR A 182 -18.72 11.78 -11.84
C THR A 182 -17.91 13.06 -11.72
N CYS A 183 -17.90 13.69 -10.54
CA CYS A 183 -16.85 14.55 -10.02
C CYS A 183 -17.24 15.02 -8.59
N PRO A 184 -16.44 14.80 -7.54
CA PRO A 184 -17.02 14.82 -6.18
C PRO A 184 -16.63 16.04 -5.34
N VAL A 185 -17.24 16.16 -4.17
CA VAL A 185 -17.09 17.26 -3.20
C VAL A 185 -15.82 17.01 -2.33
N PRO A 186 -15.15 18.04 -1.77
CA PRO A 186 -13.77 17.96 -1.28
C PRO A 186 -13.55 16.99 -0.10
N GLY A 187 -12.51 16.16 -0.22
CA GLY A 187 -11.75 15.59 0.90
C GLY A 187 -10.30 16.11 0.87
N PRO A 188 -9.59 16.15 2.01
CA PRO A 188 -8.38 16.96 2.19
C PRO A 188 -7.17 16.57 1.32
N ASN A 189 -7.13 15.38 0.71
CA ASN A 189 -6.03 14.95 -0.19
C ASN A 189 -6.49 14.37 -1.52
N PHE A 190 -7.79 14.40 -1.79
CA PHE A 190 -8.41 14.16 -3.08
C PHE A 190 -9.83 14.70 -3.01
N GLY A 191 -10.17 15.53 -3.97
CA GLY A 191 -11.52 15.43 -4.49
C GLY A 191 -11.59 14.11 -5.27
N THR A 192 -12.44 13.20 -4.82
CA THR A 192 -12.39 11.77 -5.21
C THR A 192 -12.37 11.59 -6.73
N ALA A 193 -11.53 10.68 -7.24
CA ALA A 193 -11.31 10.59 -8.67
C ALA A 193 -12.51 10.08 -9.46
N LEU A 194 -12.49 10.33 -10.78
CA LEU A 194 -13.39 9.65 -11.71
C LEU A 194 -13.02 8.17 -11.69
N LEU A 195 -13.89 7.39 -11.05
CA LEU A 195 -13.81 5.94 -11.03
C LEU A 195 -14.61 5.43 -12.23
N THR A 196 -13.94 4.71 -13.12
CA THR A 196 -14.63 3.84 -14.08
C THR A 196 -14.52 2.43 -13.50
N PRO A 197 -15.57 1.90 -12.83
CA PRO A 197 -15.60 0.48 -12.56
C PRO A 197 -15.64 -0.22 -13.91
N SER A 198 -14.53 -0.82 -14.34
CA SER A 198 -14.55 -1.69 -15.52
C SER A 198 -15.40 -2.93 -15.26
N VAL A 199 -15.69 -3.24 -13.98
CA VAL A 199 -16.46 -4.39 -13.52
C VAL A 199 -17.20 -4.09 -12.21
N SER A 200 -18.24 -4.87 -11.90
CA SER A 200 -18.81 -4.95 -10.55
C SER A 200 -17.73 -5.47 -9.59
N PHE A 201 -17.08 -4.60 -8.84
CA PHE A 201 -16.08 -5.05 -7.88
C PHE A 201 -16.72 -5.77 -6.71
N PRO A 202 -16.12 -6.88 -6.21
CA PRO A 202 -16.49 -7.40 -4.91
C PRO A 202 -16.20 -6.34 -3.84
N THR A 203 -17.03 -6.26 -2.80
CA THR A 203 -16.73 -5.42 -1.64
C THR A 203 -15.43 -5.91 -1.00
N PHE A 204 -14.47 -5.02 -0.79
CA PHE A 204 -13.23 -5.36 -0.07
C PHE A 204 -13.54 -5.95 1.31
N ASN A 205 -12.94 -7.09 1.63
CA ASN A 205 -13.05 -7.73 2.94
C ASN A 205 -11.67 -7.72 3.65
N PRO A 206 -11.50 -6.91 4.71
CA PRO A 206 -10.21 -6.77 5.40
C PRO A 206 -9.77 -8.03 6.15
N ASN A 207 -10.65 -9.02 6.32
CA ASN A 207 -10.35 -10.26 7.03
C ASN A 207 -9.83 -11.37 6.11
N VAL A 208 -9.77 -11.14 4.80
CA VAL A 208 -9.33 -12.14 3.84
C VAL A 208 -7.83 -11.99 3.60
N THR A 209 -7.13 -13.12 3.65
CA THR A 209 -5.71 -13.22 3.29
C THR A 209 -5.56 -13.36 1.79
N GLY A 210 -4.47 -12.82 1.25
CA GLY A 210 -4.16 -12.93 -0.17
C GLY A 210 -3.27 -11.81 -0.65
N GLU A 211 -3.24 -11.59 -1.96
CA GLU A 211 -2.46 -10.56 -2.61
C GLU A 211 -3.38 -9.43 -3.07
N TYR A 212 -2.98 -8.18 -2.83
CA TYR A 212 -3.64 -7.00 -3.35
C TYR A 212 -2.65 -6.17 -4.15
N ASN A 213 -3.01 -5.89 -5.40
CA ASN A 213 -2.14 -5.25 -6.36
C ASN A 213 -2.44 -3.76 -6.51
N PHE A 214 -1.39 -2.96 -6.61
CA PHE A 214 -1.47 -1.51 -6.77
C PHE A 214 -0.52 -1.04 -7.85
N SER A 215 -0.95 -0.09 -8.68
CA SER A 215 -0.04 0.52 -9.65
C SER A 215 -0.41 1.96 -9.98
N ILE A 216 0.57 2.71 -10.43
CA ILE A 216 0.37 3.99 -11.09
C ILE A 216 0.87 3.83 -12.52
N ARG A 217 0.12 4.35 -13.48
CA ARG A 217 0.52 4.46 -14.88
C ARG A 217 0.39 5.90 -15.31
N VAL A 218 1.45 6.39 -15.93
CA VAL A 218 1.53 7.71 -16.54
C VAL A 218 1.67 7.50 -18.04
N ALA A 219 0.81 8.15 -18.80
CA ALA A 219 0.88 8.19 -20.25
C ALA A 219 0.82 9.64 -20.74
N ARG A 220 1.16 9.85 -22.00
CA ARG A 220 0.95 11.12 -22.69
C ARG A 220 0.81 10.86 -24.18
N ASP A 221 -0.19 11.49 -24.79
CA ASP A 221 -0.51 11.32 -26.22
C ASP A 221 -0.68 9.85 -26.64
N GLY A 222 -1.23 9.03 -25.74
CA GLY A 222 -1.45 7.60 -25.95
C GLY A 222 -0.22 6.71 -25.75
N TRP A 223 0.94 7.27 -25.41
CA TRP A 223 2.16 6.51 -25.13
C TRP A 223 2.37 6.34 -23.64
N GLY A 224 2.70 5.11 -23.22
CA GLY A 224 3.14 4.83 -21.87
C GLY A 224 4.43 5.59 -21.58
N VAL A 225 4.40 6.39 -20.52
CA VAL A 225 5.55 7.13 -20.05
C VAL A 225 6.13 6.32 -18.91
N GLU A 226 5.50 6.33 -17.74
CA GLU A 226 6.07 5.76 -16.54
C GLU A 226 5.08 4.82 -15.84
N ASN A 227 5.59 3.83 -15.12
CA ASN A 227 4.78 2.96 -14.28
C ASN A 227 5.51 2.48 -13.03
N VAL A 228 4.78 2.41 -11.93
CA VAL A 228 5.21 1.74 -10.70
C VAL A 228 4.11 0.77 -10.27
N ALA A 229 4.50 -0.39 -9.74
CA ALA A 229 3.59 -1.36 -9.18
C ALA A 229 4.18 -2.01 -7.92
N MET A 230 3.33 -2.27 -6.96
CA MET A 230 3.65 -2.99 -5.73
C MET A 230 2.51 -3.94 -5.39
N ASP A 231 2.81 -4.93 -4.54
CA ASP A 231 1.83 -5.84 -3.99
C ASP A 231 1.82 -5.76 -2.46
N VAL A 232 0.64 -6.02 -1.88
CA VAL A 232 0.45 -6.19 -0.44
C VAL A 232 -0.06 -7.60 -0.20
N GLN A 233 0.78 -8.42 0.43
CA GLN A 233 0.42 -9.75 0.92
C GLN A 233 -0.18 -9.65 2.31
N VAL A 234 -1.49 -9.86 2.38
CA VAL A 234 -2.22 -9.95 3.64
C VAL A 234 -2.06 -11.37 4.19
N VAL A 235 -1.28 -11.48 5.25
CA VAL A 235 -0.95 -12.76 5.90
C VAL A 235 -1.64 -12.87 7.25
N PRO A 236 -2.02 -14.08 7.69
CA PRO A 236 -2.46 -14.27 9.07
C PRO A 236 -1.38 -13.78 10.03
N VAL A 237 -1.77 -12.99 11.04
CA VAL A 237 -0.86 -12.73 12.16
C VAL A 237 -0.55 -14.08 12.80
N PRO A 238 0.73 -14.52 12.86
CA PRO A 238 1.03 -15.82 13.43
C PRO A 238 0.50 -15.85 14.86
N ALA A 239 -0.47 -16.72 15.14
CA ALA A 239 -1.08 -16.86 16.46
C ALA A 239 -0.01 -17.05 17.57
N ALA A 240 1.14 -17.60 17.19
CA ALA A 240 2.31 -17.74 18.03
C ALA A 240 2.83 -16.42 18.61
N VAL A 241 2.77 -15.28 17.90
CA VAL A 241 3.21 -13.97 18.44
C VAL A 241 2.33 -13.57 19.62
N TRP A 242 1.02 -13.75 19.51
CA TRP A 242 0.09 -13.52 20.62
C TRP A 242 0.27 -14.52 21.77
N LEU A 243 0.51 -15.79 21.44
CA LEU A 243 0.67 -16.86 22.43
C LEU A 243 1.98 -16.73 23.22
N PHE A 244 3.08 -16.39 22.54
CA PHE A 244 4.36 -16.13 23.20
C PHE A 244 4.38 -14.80 23.95
N GLY A 245 3.77 -13.75 23.41
CA GLY A 245 3.61 -12.46 24.10
C GLY A 245 2.80 -12.59 25.39
N SER A 246 1.66 -13.30 25.34
CA SER A 246 0.83 -13.56 26.51
C SER A 246 1.50 -14.51 27.52
N ALA A 247 2.20 -15.54 27.06
CA ALA A 247 2.96 -16.43 27.94
C ALA A 247 4.08 -15.69 28.70
N LEU A 248 4.82 -14.80 28.02
CA LEU A 248 5.83 -13.96 28.67
C LEU A 248 5.23 -12.96 29.66
N GLY A 249 4.08 -12.35 29.32
CA GLY A 249 3.34 -11.48 30.23
C GLY A 249 2.86 -12.21 31.49
N LEU A 250 2.31 -13.42 31.34
CA LEU A 250 1.89 -14.27 32.45
C LEU A 250 3.08 -14.71 33.31
N LEU A 251 4.21 -15.07 32.71
CA LEU A 251 5.44 -15.40 33.45
C LEU A 251 5.98 -14.20 34.24
N GLY A 252 5.92 -13.00 33.68
CA GLY A 252 6.29 -11.76 34.38
C GLY A 252 5.40 -11.46 35.60
N LEU A 253 4.08 -11.62 35.45
CA LEU A 253 3.12 -11.46 36.56
C LEU A 253 3.31 -12.53 37.65
N SER A 254 3.60 -13.76 37.24
CA SER A 254 3.86 -14.89 38.16
C SER A 254 5.07 -14.61 39.04
N ARG A 255 6.17 -14.10 38.46
CA ARG A 255 7.39 -13.75 39.22
C ARG A 255 7.15 -12.61 40.21
N ARG A 256 6.34 -11.61 39.86
CA ARG A 256 6.01 -10.50 40.77
C ARG A 256 5.22 -10.95 41.99
N ARG A 257 4.31 -11.92 41.84
CA ARG A 257 3.55 -12.49 42.96
C ARG A 257 4.42 -13.33 43.89
N LEU A 258 5.38 -14.09 43.34
CA LEU A 258 6.32 -14.88 44.13
C LEU A 258 7.34 -14.04 44.91
N ALA A 259 7.66 -12.83 44.45
CA ALA A 259 8.56 -11.91 45.15
C ALA A 259 7.86 -11.06 46.22
N ALA A 260 6.52 -11.05 46.25
CA ALA A 260 5.71 -10.28 47.19
C ALA A 260 5.06 -11.15 48.28
N ALA A 261 5.28 -12.46 48.25
CA ALA A 261 4.90 -13.45 49.25
C ALA A 261 6.16 -13.93 49.99
#